data_AF-A0A3S2WTR2-F1
#
_entry.id   AF-A0A3S2WTR2-F1
#
_cell.length_a   1.000
_cell.length_b   1.000
_cell.length_c   1.000
_cell.angle_alpha   90.00
_cell.angle_beta   90.00
_cell.angle_gamma   90.00
#
_symmetry.space_group_name_H-M   'P 1'
#
loop_
_entity.id
_entity.type
_entity.pdbx_description
1 polymer ?
#
loop_
_entity_poly.entity_id
_entity_poly.type
_entity_poly.pdbx_seq_one_letter_code
_entity_poly.pdbx_strand_id
1 'polypeptide(L)'
;MSNPPTEGGLEWALGELTQVWSRQFDAVQSVLQHGSAELLHSFSRIHALQSRWESTTANDGQTHEALAQELHEASEQALHGLQFADRLTQMLGVLQGDVDRLRRDIANLREADPDTVRRWLDELAAHYTTDEQRERHGAPGAALSTDPGQAGVDFF
;
A
#
# COMPACT_ATOMS: atom_id res chain seq x y z
N MET A 1 25.28 -4.73 6.96
CA MET A 1 25.40 -3.55 7.82
C MET A 1 26.88 -3.22 7.92
N SER A 2 27.34 -2.25 7.12
CA SER A 2 28.75 -1.84 7.05
C SER A 2 29.01 -0.62 7.94
N ASN A 3 30.19 -0.54 8.53
CA ASN A 3 30.63 0.55 9.42
C ASN A 3 30.75 1.88 8.63
N PRO A 4 30.39 3.05 9.20
CA PRO A 4 30.52 4.32 8.49
C PRO A 4 32.00 4.70 8.30
N PRO A 5 32.41 5.18 7.12
CA PRO A 5 33.77 5.66 6.88
C PRO A 5 33.99 7.05 7.50
N THR A 6 35.19 7.28 8.02
CA THR A 6 35.62 8.52 8.72
C THR A 6 35.85 9.72 7.78
N GLU A 7 35.90 9.51 6.47
CA GLU A 7 35.90 10.55 5.43
C GLU A 7 34.83 10.19 4.40
N GLY A 8 33.93 11.13 4.05
CA GLY A 8 32.86 10.89 3.06
C GLY A 8 31.48 10.51 3.63
N GLY A 9 31.17 10.85 4.89
CA GLY A 9 29.88 10.52 5.54
C GLY A 9 28.63 10.97 4.77
N LEU A 10 28.71 12.07 4.02
CA LEU A 10 27.63 12.52 3.12
C LEU A 10 27.45 11.62 1.90
N GLU A 11 28.53 11.18 1.26
CA GLU A 11 28.45 10.29 0.09
C GLU A 11 27.90 8.93 0.50
N TRP A 12 28.29 8.43 1.67
CA TRP A 12 27.71 7.24 2.27
C TRP A 12 26.21 7.44 2.56
N ALA A 13 25.83 8.54 3.21
CA ALA A 13 24.43 8.82 3.54
C ALA A 13 23.53 9.00 2.31
N LEU A 14 24.04 9.66 1.26
CA LEU A 14 23.34 9.78 -0.02
C LEU A 14 23.20 8.42 -0.72
N GLY A 15 24.20 7.54 -0.60
CA GLY A 15 24.13 6.16 -1.09
C GLY A 15 23.03 5.37 -0.39
N GLU A 16 22.97 5.44 0.94
CA GLU A 16 21.92 4.77 1.74
C GLU A 16 20.53 5.35 1.46
N LEU A 17 20.40 6.66 1.34
CA LEU A 17 19.16 7.34 0.97
C LEU A 17 18.66 6.87 -0.41
N THR A 18 19.56 6.81 -1.39
CA THR A 18 19.22 6.33 -2.75
C THR A 18 18.73 4.88 -2.72
N GLN A 19 19.34 4.03 -1.87
CA GLN A 19 18.90 2.66 -1.67
C GLN A 19 17.51 2.58 -1.02
N VAL A 20 17.24 3.43 -0.03
CA VAL A 20 15.91 3.52 0.62
C VAL A 20 14.86 3.95 -0.40
N TRP A 21 15.09 5.03 -1.15
CA TRP A 21 14.16 5.51 -2.16
C TRP A 21 13.96 4.53 -3.31
N SER A 22 15.01 3.83 -3.78
CA SER A 22 14.87 2.79 -4.80
C SER A 22 13.87 1.71 -4.36
N ARG A 23 13.97 1.24 -3.11
CA ARG A 23 13.02 0.27 -2.56
C ARG A 23 11.60 0.82 -2.49
N GLN A 24 11.43 2.10 -2.18
CA GLN A 24 10.12 2.76 -2.14
C GLN A 24 9.50 2.86 -3.53
N PHE A 25 10.28 3.25 -4.54
CA PHE A 25 9.80 3.28 -5.92
C PHE A 25 9.41 1.89 -6.41
N ASP A 26 10.19 0.86 -6.07
CA ASP A 26 9.84 -0.53 -6.37
C ASP A 26 8.53 -0.94 -5.69
N ALA A 27 8.30 -0.52 -4.44
CA ALA A 27 7.06 -0.79 -3.71
C ALA A 27 5.86 -0.07 -4.35
N VAL A 28 6.00 1.23 -4.67
CA VAL A 28 4.95 2.01 -5.37
C VAL A 28 4.60 1.36 -6.70
N GLN A 29 5.61 0.97 -7.48
CA GLN A 29 5.43 0.29 -8.75
C GLN A 29 4.72 -1.06 -8.55
N SER A 30 5.10 -1.83 -7.52
CA SER A 30 4.46 -3.09 -7.19
C SER A 30 2.97 -2.90 -6.88
N VAL A 31 2.61 -1.94 -6.01
CA VAL A 31 1.20 -1.66 -5.67
C VAL A 31 0.41 -1.25 -6.91
N LEU A 32 0.98 -0.38 -7.76
CA LEU A 32 0.35 0.03 -9.01
C LEU A 32 0.13 -1.17 -9.96
N GLN A 33 1.14 -2.01 -10.15
CA GLN A 33 1.07 -3.15 -11.05
C GLN A 33 0.05 -4.18 -10.55
N HIS A 34 0.11 -4.55 -9.27
CA HIS A 34 -0.83 -5.49 -8.67
C HIS A 34 -2.26 -4.96 -8.71
N GLY A 35 -2.49 -3.72 -8.26
CA GLY A 35 -3.82 -3.12 -8.26
C GLY A 35 -4.42 -3.01 -9.67
N SER A 36 -3.61 -2.64 -10.66
CA SER A 36 -4.06 -2.61 -12.06
C SER A 36 -4.41 -4.00 -12.62
N ALA A 37 -3.63 -5.01 -12.27
CA ALA A 37 -3.87 -6.39 -12.69
C ALA A 37 -5.14 -6.95 -12.03
N GLU A 38 -5.37 -6.68 -10.74
CA GLU A 38 -6.58 -7.07 -10.03
C GLU A 38 -7.82 -6.40 -10.60
N LEU A 39 -7.78 -5.10 -10.87
CA LEU A 39 -8.89 -4.40 -11.53
C LEU A 39 -9.18 -4.94 -12.92
N LEU A 40 -8.15 -5.16 -13.73
CA LEU A 40 -8.35 -5.70 -15.07
C LEU A 40 -8.94 -7.11 -15.01
N HIS A 41 -8.51 -7.91 -14.03
CA HIS A 41 -9.06 -9.23 -13.78
C HIS A 41 -10.54 -9.17 -13.36
N SER A 42 -10.90 -8.29 -12.41
CA SER A 42 -12.28 -8.14 -11.97
C SER A 42 -13.19 -7.66 -13.09
N PHE A 43 -12.77 -6.68 -13.90
CA PHE A 43 -13.54 -6.22 -15.06
C PHE A 43 -13.69 -7.29 -16.13
N SER A 44 -12.63 -8.07 -16.39
CA SER A 44 -12.71 -9.20 -17.31
C SER A 44 -13.72 -10.26 -16.83
N ARG A 45 -13.77 -10.50 -15.52
CA ARG A 45 -14.73 -11.42 -14.90
C ARG A 45 -16.16 -10.90 -15.00
N ILE A 46 -16.38 -9.62 -14.69
CA ILE A 46 -17.68 -8.96 -14.83
C ILE A 46 -18.17 -9.05 -16.28
N HIS A 47 -17.31 -8.77 -17.26
CA HIS A 47 -17.64 -8.87 -18.67
C HIS A 47 -18.02 -10.31 -19.07
N ALA A 48 -17.25 -11.30 -18.63
CA ALA A 48 -17.56 -12.72 -18.91
C ALA A 48 -18.91 -13.14 -18.30
N LEU A 49 -19.23 -12.65 -17.10
CA LEU A 49 -20.52 -12.90 -16.44
C LEU A 49 -21.67 -12.22 -17.19
N GLN A 50 -21.47 -11.01 -17.68
CA GLN A 50 -22.45 -10.31 -18.50
C GLN A 50 -22.72 -11.07 -19.81
N SER A 51 -21.67 -11.53 -20.51
CA SER A 51 -21.84 -12.35 -21.72
C SER A 51 -22.57 -13.67 -21.43
N ARG A 52 -22.29 -14.31 -20.28
CA ARG A 52 -23.01 -15.52 -19.85
C ARG A 52 -24.48 -15.23 -19.57
N TRP A 53 -24.78 -14.12 -18.90
CA TRP A 53 -26.14 -13.68 -18.62
C TRP A 53 -26.95 -13.49 -19.91
N GLU A 54 -26.38 -12.78 -20.89
CA GLU A 54 -27.01 -12.54 -22.21
C GLU A 54 -27.27 -13.85 -22.98
N SER A 55 -26.42 -14.87 -22.78
CA SER A 55 -26.60 -16.19 -23.39
C SER A 55 -27.60 -17.10 -22.65
N THR A 56 -28.00 -16.75 -21.42
CA THR A 56 -28.91 -17.57 -20.61
C THR A 56 -30.36 -17.33 -21.03
N THR A 57 -31.12 -18.42 -21.23
CA THR A 57 -32.53 -18.32 -21.62
C THR A 57 -33.42 -18.01 -20.41
N ALA A 58 -34.52 -17.28 -20.63
CA ALA A 58 -35.43 -16.83 -19.57
C ALA A 58 -36.04 -17.93 -18.66
N ASN A 59 -35.89 -19.21 -19.02
CA ASN A 59 -36.45 -20.33 -18.28
C ASN A 59 -35.48 -20.91 -17.22
N ASP A 60 -34.26 -20.37 -17.12
CA ASP A 60 -33.17 -20.93 -16.30
C ASP A 60 -32.96 -20.13 -15.01
N GLY A 61 -33.99 -20.09 -14.16
CA GLY A 61 -34.04 -19.24 -12.97
C GLY A 61 -32.91 -19.48 -11.94
N GLN A 62 -32.51 -20.74 -11.73
CA GLN A 62 -31.37 -21.07 -10.86
C GLN A 62 -30.03 -20.57 -11.43
N THR A 63 -29.90 -20.55 -12.76
CA THR A 63 -28.70 -20.05 -13.46
C THR A 63 -28.59 -18.54 -13.33
N HIS A 64 -29.71 -17.81 -13.39
CA HIS A 64 -29.73 -16.36 -13.17
C HIS A 64 -29.35 -15.98 -11.73
N GLU A 65 -29.87 -16.68 -10.72
CA GLU A 65 -29.53 -16.37 -9.32
C GLU A 65 -28.03 -16.59 -9.03
N ALA A 66 -27.46 -17.69 -9.54
CA ALA A 66 -26.03 -17.96 -9.42
C ALA A 66 -25.16 -16.90 -10.11
N LEU A 67 -25.52 -16.49 -11.33
CA LEU A 67 -24.80 -15.45 -12.07
C LEU A 67 -24.87 -14.08 -11.37
N ALA A 68 -26.02 -13.75 -10.76
CA ALA A 68 -26.17 -12.51 -9.99
C ALA A 68 -25.24 -12.49 -8.78
N GLN A 69 -25.11 -13.62 -8.07
CA GLN A 69 -24.18 -13.77 -6.96
C GLN A 69 -22.71 -13.63 -7.41
N GLU A 70 -22.33 -14.33 -8.49
CA GLU A 70 -20.97 -14.22 -9.05
C GLU A 70 -20.63 -12.78 -9.48
N LEU A 71 -21.62 -12.05 -10.01
CA LEU A 71 -21.47 -10.64 -10.41
C LEU A 71 -21.30 -9.72 -9.20
N HIS A 72 -22.05 -9.95 -8.13
CA HIS A 72 -21.91 -9.21 -6.89
C HIS A 72 -20.49 -9.39 -6.33
N GLU A 73 -20.01 -10.63 -6.23
CA GLU A 73 -18.65 -10.92 -5.76
C GLU A 73 -17.56 -10.31 -6.65
N ALA A 74 -17.76 -10.31 -7.97
CA ALA A 74 -16.82 -9.68 -8.91
C ALA A 74 -16.80 -8.15 -8.76
N SER A 75 -17.95 -7.55 -8.44
CA SER A 75 -18.08 -6.12 -8.21
C SER A 75 -17.42 -5.71 -6.89
N GLU A 76 -17.63 -6.47 -5.82
CA GLU A 76 -16.94 -6.26 -4.54
C GLU A 76 -15.41 -6.35 -4.70
N GLN A 77 -14.93 -7.32 -5.46
CA GLN A 77 -13.49 -7.42 -5.78
C GLN A 77 -12.98 -6.24 -6.59
N ALA A 78 -13.77 -5.72 -7.54
CA ALA A 78 -13.41 -4.50 -8.27
C ALA A 78 -13.35 -3.28 -7.35
N LEU A 79 -14.31 -3.14 -6.43
CA LEU A 79 -14.35 -2.05 -5.46
C LEU A 79 -13.16 -2.11 -4.49
N HIS A 80 -12.80 -3.30 -4.00
CA HIS A 80 -11.57 -3.50 -3.23
C HIS A 80 -10.33 -3.17 -4.06
N GLY A 81 -10.29 -3.60 -5.32
CA GLY A 81 -9.19 -3.27 -6.23
C GLY A 81 -8.98 -1.76 -6.36
N LEU A 82 -10.04 -0.93 -6.39
CA LEU A 82 -9.91 0.52 -6.50
C LEU A 82 -9.17 1.19 -5.32
N GLN A 83 -9.08 0.51 -4.17
CA GLN A 83 -8.39 1.04 -2.99
C GLN A 83 -6.87 1.19 -3.18
N PHE A 84 -6.28 0.53 -4.19
CA PHE A 84 -4.86 0.74 -4.47
C PHE A 84 -4.54 2.21 -4.78
N ALA A 85 -5.50 2.99 -5.32
CA ALA A 85 -5.28 4.40 -5.65
C ALA A 85 -5.14 5.28 -4.40
N ASP A 86 -5.93 5.00 -3.35
CA ASP A 86 -5.78 5.66 -2.06
C ASP A 86 -4.42 5.33 -1.44
N ARG A 87 -4.04 4.06 -1.50
CA ARG A 87 -2.72 3.60 -1.03
C ARG A 87 -1.56 4.23 -1.80
N LEU A 88 -1.65 4.35 -3.12
CA LEU A 88 -0.65 5.07 -3.91
C LEU A 88 -0.53 6.52 -3.44
N THR A 89 -1.65 7.17 -3.16
CA THR A 89 -1.66 8.54 -2.64
C THR A 89 -0.97 8.62 -1.28
N GLN A 90 -1.22 7.66 -0.39
CA GLN A 90 -0.55 7.56 0.91
C GLN A 90 0.97 7.40 0.75
N MET A 91 1.42 6.42 -0.06
CA MET A 91 2.86 6.16 -0.29
C MET A 91 3.57 7.38 -0.89
N LEU A 92 2.93 8.05 -1.85
CA LEU A 92 3.45 9.31 -2.42
C LEU A 92 3.50 10.42 -1.38
N GLY A 93 2.54 10.49 -0.46
CA GLY A 93 2.54 11.42 0.66
C GLY A 93 3.73 11.21 1.61
N VAL A 94 4.05 9.96 1.93
CA VAL A 94 5.23 9.64 2.76
C VAL A 94 6.51 10.04 2.01
N LEU A 95 6.65 9.68 0.73
CA LEU A 95 7.80 10.07 -0.09
C LEU A 95 7.97 11.61 -0.17
N GLN A 96 6.88 12.35 -0.34
CA GLN A 96 6.92 13.81 -0.33
C GLN A 96 7.39 14.37 1.02
N GLY A 97 6.86 13.82 2.12
CA GLY A 97 7.28 14.20 3.48
C GLY A 97 8.77 13.93 3.72
N ASP A 98 9.28 12.82 3.21
CA ASP A 98 10.67 12.43 3.26
C ASP A 98 11.59 13.37 2.48
N VAL A 99 11.20 13.73 1.25
CA VAL A 99 11.93 14.71 0.44
C VAL A 99 11.97 16.07 1.14
N ASP A 100 10.87 16.49 1.74
CA ASP A 100 10.82 17.74 2.51
C ASP A 100 11.67 17.69 3.78
N ARG A 101 11.68 16.54 4.48
CA ARG A 101 12.56 16.32 5.63
C ARG A 101 14.03 16.39 5.23
N LEU A 102 14.42 15.68 4.16
CA LEU A 102 15.78 15.75 3.64
C LEU A 102 16.15 17.19 3.27
N ARG A 103 15.29 17.91 2.56
CA ARG A 103 15.55 19.31 2.17
C ARG A 103 15.77 20.23 3.38
N ARG A 104 15.05 20.02 4.47
CA ARG A 104 15.24 20.78 5.73
C ARG A 104 16.55 20.41 6.43
N ASP A 105 16.86 19.12 6.47
CA ASP A 105 17.91 18.60 7.34
C ASP A 105 19.28 18.51 6.63
N ILE A 106 19.34 18.54 5.30
CA ILE A 106 20.58 18.28 4.53
C ILE A 106 21.74 19.23 4.87
N ALA A 107 21.46 20.48 5.20
CA ALA A 107 22.48 21.44 5.62
C ALA A 107 23.06 21.07 7.00
N ASN A 108 22.22 20.58 7.91
CA ASN A 108 22.63 20.15 9.24
C ASN A 108 23.32 18.78 9.20
N LEU A 109 22.85 17.87 8.32
CA LEU A 109 23.43 16.54 8.13
C LEU A 109 24.85 16.59 7.56
N ARG A 110 25.22 17.66 6.85
CA ARG A 110 26.58 17.86 6.33
C ARG A 110 27.62 18.06 7.44
N GLU A 111 27.22 18.69 8.54
CA GLU A 111 28.09 19.03 9.66
C GLU A 111 27.86 18.10 10.87
N ALA A 112 26.85 17.23 10.78
CA ALA A 112 26.52 16.26 11.81
C ALA A 112 27.54 15.14 11.90
N ASP A 113 27.67 14.58 13.11
CA ASP A 113 28.48 13.38 13.32
C ASP A 113 27.84 12.15 12.62
N PRO A 114 28.65 11.16 12.20
CA PRO A 114 28.16 9.92 11.59
C PRO A 114 27.04 9.19 12.36
N ASP A 115 27.06 9.20 13.70
CA ASP A 115 26.00 8.54 14.49
C ASP A 115 24.66 9.28 14.40
N THR A 116 24.69 10.61 14.29
CA THR A 116 23.51 11.43 14.08
C THR A 116 22.91 11.20 12.69
N VAL A 117 23.75 11.13 11.66
CA VAL A 117 23.33 10.80 10.29
C VAL A 117 22.74 9.39 10.22
N ARG A 118 23.36 8.43 10.91
CA ARG A 118 22.87 7.05 10.97
C ARG A 118 21.51 6.95 11.64
N ARG A 119 21.30 7.64 12.76
CA ARG A 119 19.99 7.68 13.43
C ARG A 119 18.90 8.27 12.54
N TRP A 120 19.22 9.33 11.80
CA TRP A 120 18.30 9.93 10.84
C TRP A 120 17.92 8.95 9.71
N LEU A 121 18.90 8.20 9.19
CA LEU A 121 18.67 7.15 8.18
C LEU A 121 17.87 5.97 8.73
N ASP A 122 18.13 5.54 9.96
CA ASP A 122 17.37 4.45 10.61
C ASP A 122 15.91 4.87 10.83
N GLU A 123 15.68 6.11 11.26
CA GLU A 123 14.34 6.68 11.36
C GLU A 123 13.67 6.74 9.99
N LEU A 124 14.39 7.17 8.94
CA LEU A 124 13.86 7.19 7.58
C LEU A 124 13.43 5.79 7.13
N ALA A 125 14.26 4.77 7.35
CA ALA A 125 13.97 3.40 6.96
C ALA A 125 12.80 2.77 7.77
N ALA A 126 12.64 3.15 9.04
CA ALA A 126 11.60 2.62 9.94
C ALA A 126 10.17 3.05 9.57
N HIS A 127 10.00 4.24 8.99
CA HIS A 127 8.69 4.72 8.51
C HIS A 127 8.10 3.82 7.43
N TYR A 128 8.94 3.15 6.65
CA TYR A 128 8.52 2.29 5.55
C TYR A 128 8.32 0.85 6.00
N THR A 129 9.27 0.31 6.78
CA THR A 129 9.22 -1.09 7.21
C THR A 129 7.98 -1.40 8.03
N THR A 130 7.47 -0.46 8.82
CA THR A 130 6.28 -0.69 9.65
C THR A 130 5.01 -0.76 8.80
N ASP A 131 4.89 0.10 7.79
CA ASP A 131 3.72 0.13 6.92
C ASP A 131 3.74 -1.06 5.94
N GLU A 132 4.90 -1.41 5.39
CA GLU A 132 5.07 -2.56 4.49
C GLU A 132 4.94 -3.93 5.22
N GLN A 133 5.41 -4.03 6.47
CA GLN A 133 5.21 -5.23 7.30
C GLN A 133 3.73 -5.39 7.70
N ARG A 134 3.05 -4.29 8.02
CA ARG A 134 1.60 -4.27 8.29
C ARG A 134 0.79 -4.72 7.06
N GLU A 135 1.31 -4.45 5.87
CA GLU A 135 0.71 -4.86 4.59
C GLU A 135 0.97 -6.33 4.23
N ARG A 136 2.19 -6.86 4.46
CA ARG A 136 2.48 -8.30 4.27
C ARG A 136 1.76 -9.18 5.29
N HIS A 137 1.56 -8.67 6.51
CA HIS A 137 0.81 -9.31 7.58
C HIS A 137 -0.62 -8.78 7.66
N GLY A 138 -1.25 -8.54 6.49
CA GLY A 138 -2.59 -7.97 6.34
C GLY A 138 -3.47 -8.23 7.56
N ALA A 139 -3.94 -7.13 8.17
CA ALA A 139 -4.79 -7.16 9.36
C ALA A 139 -5.75 -8.35 9.30
N PRO A 140 -5.53 -9.40 10.11
CA PRO A 140 -6.51 -10.46 10.22
C PRO A 140 -7.73 -9.82 10.84
N GLY A 141 -8.89 -10.05 10.22
CA GLY A 141 -10.13 -9.34 10.51
C GLY A 141 -10.33 -9.05 12.00
N ALA A 142 -10.68 -7.81 12.28
CA ALA A 142 -11.42 -7.47 13.50
C ALA A 142 -12.85 -8.04 13.38
N ALA A 143 -12.95 -9.37 13.28
CA ALA A 143 -14.17 -10.11 13.55
C ALA A 143 -14.07 -10.65 14.98
N LEU A 144 -14.94 -10.11 15.83
CA LEU A 144 -15.44 -10.66 17.09
C LEU A 144 -14.49 -10.57 18.29
N SER A 145 -14.47 -9.40 18.92
CA SER A 145 -14.67 -9.34 20.37
C SER A 145 -16.05 -8.73 20.63
N THR A 146 -17.06 -9.61 20.69
CA THR A 146 -18.33 -9.30 21.33
C THR A 146 -18.06 -9.15 22.83
N ASP A 147 -17.86 -7.93 23.29
CA ASP A 147 -18.10 -7.56 24.69
C ASP A 147 -19.23 -6.51 24.71
N PRO A 148 -20.43 -6.86 25.20
CA PRO A 148 -21.54 -5.94 25.31
C PRO A 148 -21.35 -5.09 26.57
N GLY A 149 -20.52 -4.05 26.48
CA GLY A 149 -20.41 -3.13 27.59
C GLY A 149 -19.25 -2.15 27.51
N GLN A 150 -19.34 -1.14 26.64
CA GLN A 150 -19.11 0.26 27.05
C GLN A 150 -19.21 1.25 25.89
N ALA A 151 -20.04 2.25 26.14
CA ALA A 151 -19.91 3.66 25.76
C ALA A 151 -19.88 4.01 24.27
N GLY A 152 -20.98 4.64 23.85
CA GLY A 152 -21.19 5.16 22.51
C GLY A 152 -20.16 6.19 22.07
N VAL A 153 -19.94 6.19 20.76
CA VAL A 153 -19.52 7.35 19.99
C VAL A 153 -20.34 7.33 18.71
N ASP A 154 -21.24 8.31 18.57
CA ASP A 154 -21.99 8.60 17.35
C ASP A 154 -21.02 9.08 16.26
N PHE A 155 -21.13 8.53 15.05
CA PHE A 155 -20.59 9.13 13.84
C PHE A 155 -21.75 9.38 12.87
N PHE A 156 -21.95 10.66 12.55
CA PHE A 156 -22.82 11.15 11.48
C PHE A 156 -22.20 10.86 10.10
#